data_AF-A0A8T4G3Z1-F1
#
_entry.id   AF-A0A8T4G3Z1-F1
#
_cell.length_a   1.000
_cell.length_b   1.000
_cell.length_c   1.000
_cell.angle_alpha   90.00
_cell.angle_beta   90.00
_cell.angle_gamma   90.00
#
_symmetry.space_group_name_H-M   'P 1'
#
loop_
_entity.id
_entity.type
_entity.pdbx_description
1 polymer ?
#
loop_
_entity_poly.entity_id
_entity_poly.type
_entity_poly.pdbx_seq_one_letter_code
_entity_poly.pdbx_strand_id
1 'polypeptide(L)'
;MEIAGTLLVLAIGIIAIIIVTFSVKYRSVFIHHHPRLGRFYDYILLGLVFSAVAKLVFIPLDLDDMGLISIYASQRSIINMIGNSLFMIGGVLFILGWVHILKTLIAKYELIPIVEFESEDTYEEILLGFIFVKLKNATLLFSNY
;
A
#
# COMPACT_ATOMS: atom_id res chain seq x y z
N MET A 1 7.84 13.68 29.76
CA MET A 1 7.07 13.07 28.66
C MET A 1 7.43 13.68 27.30
N GLU A 2 7.74 14.98 27.22
CA GLU A 2 8.07 15.71 25.99
C GLU A 2 9.27 15.16 25.19
N ILE A 3 10.34 14.75 25.88
CA ILE A 3 11.55 14.20 25.22
C ILE A 3 11.24 12.89 24.48
N ALA A 4 10.45 12.00 25.10
CA ALA A 4 10.07 10.73 24.50
C ALA A 4 9.17 10.92 23.28
N GLY A 5 8.21 11.86 23.35
CA GLY A 5 7.34 12.22 22.23
C GLY A 5 8.14 12.78 21.05
N THR A 6 9.06 13.70 21.31
CA THR A 6 9.91 14.31 20.28
C THR A 6 10.79 13.27 19.59
N LEU A 7 11.42 12.39 20.36
CA LEU A 7 12.23 11.29 19.82
C LEU A 7 11.39 10.37 18.92
N LEU A 8 10.15 10.07 19.32
CA LEU A 8 9.25 9.23 18.54
C LEU A 8 8.84 9.89 17.21
N VAL A 9 8.51 11.18 17.21
CA VAL A 9 8.17 11.93 15.98
C VAL A 9 9.34 11.94 15.00
N LEU A 10 10.55 12.22 15.50
CA LEU A 10 11.77 12.21 14.70
C LEU A 10 12.09 10.81 14.17
N ALA A 11 11.96 9.77 15.01
CA ALA A 11 12.20 8.40 14.61
C ALA A 11 11.25 7.97 13.47
N ILE A 12 9.96 8.29 13.58
CA ILE A 12 8.97 8.00 12.52
C ILE A 12 9.34 8.72 11.22
N GLY A 13 9.73 10.00 11.29
CA GLY A 13 10.17 10.76 10.12
C GLY A 13 11.40 10.14 9.45
N ILE A 14 12.40 9.74 10.24
CA ILE A 14 13.61 9.07 9.74
C ILE A 14 13.28 7.73 9.09
N ILE A 15 12.44 6.91 9.72
CA ILE A 15 12.00 5.62 9.17
C ILE A 15 11.29 5.82 7.83
N ALA A 16 10.40 6.83 7.73
CA ALA A 16 9.72 7.14 6.48
C ALA A 16 10.71 7.50 5.36
N ILE A 17 11.72 8.31 5.65
CA ILE A 17 12.78 8.68 4.69
C ILE A 17 13.59 7.46 4.26
N ILE A 18 13.95 6.58 5.22
CA ILE A 18 14.66 5.33 4.92
C ILE A 18 13.83 4.47 3.98
N ILE A 19 12.55 4.24 4.28
CA ILE A 19 11.65 3.44 3.44
C ILE A 19 11.57 4.01 2.03
N VAL A 20 11.38 5.32 1.87
CA VAL A 20 11.33 5.97 0.55
C VAL A 20 12.67 5.80 -0.18
N THR A 21 13.79 6.04 0.49
CA THR A 21 15.13 5.94 -0.11
C THR A 21 15.42 4.53 -0.60
N PHE A 22 15.13 3.52 0.23
CA PHE A 22 15.25 2.12 -0.16
C PHE A 22 14.31 1.80 -1.33
N SER A 23 13.06 2.24 -1.30
CA SER A 23 12.11 2.01 -2.38
C SER A 23 12.59 2.61 -3.71
N VAL A 24 13.17 3.81 -3.71
CA VAL A 24 13.78 4.39 -4.92
C VAL A 24 14.97 3.54 -5.38
N LYS A 25 15.87 3.17 -4.47
CA LYS A 25 17.10 2.40 -4.77
C LYS A 25 16.80 1.04 -5.39
N TYR A 26 15.80 0.32 -4.87
CA TYR A 26 15.46 -1.03 -5.32
C TYR A 26 14.46 -1.07 -6.49
N ARG A 27 13.96 0.10 -6.93
CA ARG A 27 13.02 0.21 -8.05
C ARG A 27 13.52 -0.50 -9.32
N SER A 28 14.75 -0.24 -9.73
CA SER A 28 15.30 -0.80 -10.97
C SER A 28 15.37 -2.32 -10.93
N VAL A 29 15.81 -2.88 -9.80
CA VAL A 29 15.90 -4.33 -9.56
C VAL A 29 14.50 -4.96 -9.58
N PHE A 30 13.52 -4.33 -8.92
CA PHE A 30 12.14 -4.81 -8.89
C PHE A 30 11.51 -4.83 -10.29
N ILE A 31 11.63 -3.72 -11.04
CA ILE A 31 11.06 -3.61 -12.39
C ILE A 31 11.71 -4.60 -13.35
N HIS A 32 13.01 -4.86 -13.19
CA HIS A 32 13.70 -5.86 -13.99
C HIS A 32 13.14 -7.28 -13.78
N HIS A 33 12.88 -7.68 -12.53
CA HIS A 33 12.31 -8.99 -12.21
C HIS A 33 10.80 -9.08 -12.48
N HIS A 34 10.07 -7.97 -12.35
CA HIS A 34 8.61 -7.90 -12.46
C HIS A 34 8.16 -6.75 -13.37
N PRO A 35 8.43 -6.80 -14.69
CA PRO A 35 8.20 -5.67 -15.60
C PRO A 35 6.72 -5.27 -15.69
N ARG A 36 5.79 -6.23 -15.55
CA ARG A 36 4.35 -5.96 -15.55
C ARG A 36 3.86 -5.23 -14.30
N LEU A 37 4.59 -5.31 -13.18
CA LEU A 37 4.25 -4.64 -11.92
C LEU A 37 4.93 -3.27 -11.77
N GLY A 38 5.59 -2.76 -12.81
CA GLY A 38 6.30 -1.48 -12.73
C GLY A 38 5.39 -0.31 -12.36
N ARG A 39 4.20 -0.22 -12.98
CA ARG A 39 3.24 0.85 -12.64
C ARG A 39 2.69 0.73 -11.22
N PHE A 40 2.46 -0.50 -10.74
CA PHE A 40 2.10 -0.71 -9.33
C PHE A 40 3.16 -0.13 -8.42
N TYR A 41 4.43 -0.49 -8.67
CA TYR A 41 5.55 -0.03 -7.87
C TYR A 41 5.65 1.50 -7.87
N ASP A 42 5.51 2.12 -9.05
CA ASP A 42 5.57 3.58 -9.19
C ASP A 42 4.46 4.29 -8.41
N TYR A 43 3.22 3.78 -8.44
CA TYR A 43 2.11 4.34 -7.66
C TYR A 43 2.34 4.22 -6.15
N ILE A 44 2.80 3.05 -5.68
CA ILE A 44 3.11 2.86 -4.26
C ILE A 44 4.27 3.76 -3.84
N LEU A 45 5.33 3.85 -4.64
CA LEU A 45 6.47 4.71 -4.37
C LEU A 45 6.05 6.17 -4.28
N LEU A 46 5.26 6.67 -5.23
CA LEU A 46 4.73 8.03 -5.16
C LEU A 46 3.84 8.21 -3.92
N GLY A 47 2.98 7.23 -3.60
CA GLY A 47 2.16 7.26 -2.38
C GLY A 47 2.99 7.37 -1.09
N LEU A 48 4.10 6.64 -1.01
CA LEU A 48 5.05 6.69 0.09
C LEU A 48 5.77 8.04 0.15
N VAL A 49 6.19 8.60 -0.98
CA VAL A 49 6.82 9.93 -1.05
C VAL A 49 5.86 10.99 -0.52
N PHE A 50 4.62 11.04 -1.02
CA PHE A 50 3.62 12.01 -0.57
C PHE A 50 3.31 11.85 0.93
N SER A 51 3.19 10.63 1.42
CA SER A 51 2.98 10.34 2.85
C SER A 51 4.17 10.78 3.71
N ALA A 52 5.40 10.55 3.26
CA ALA A 52 6.61 10.97 3.96
C ALA A 52 6.71 12.50 4.02
N VAL A 53 6.47 13.19 2.90
CA VAL A 53 6.44 14.65 2.85
C VAL A 53 5.33 15.21 3.75
N ALA A 54 4.14 14.61 3.73
CA ALA A 54 3.06 14.98 4.64
C ALA A 54 3.51 14.90 6.11
N LYS A 55 4.18 13.81 6.50
CA LYS A 55 4.69 13.66 7.87
C LYS A 55 5.71 14.74 8.22
N LEU A 56 6.60 15.12 7.31
CA LEU A 56 7.52 16.24 7.53
C LEU A 56 6.78 17.57 7.74
N VAL A 57 5.70 17.81 7.00
CA VAL A 57 4.83 18.97 7.17
C VAL A 57 4.11 18.96 8.52
N PHE A 58 3.81 17.79 9.08
CA PHE A 58 3.18 17.66 10.41
C PHE A 58 4.15 17.84 11.59
N ILE A 59 5.48 17.79 11.40
CA ILE A 59 6.44 17.93 12.49
C ILE A 59 6.23 19.19 13.33
N PRO A 60 6.04 20.40 12.76
CA PRO A 60 5.79 21.60 13.56
C PRO A 60 4.51 21.48 14.38
N LEU A 61 3.46 20.86 13.85
CA LEU A 61 2.22 20.64 14.61
C LEU A 61 2.44 19.67 15.77
N ASP A 62 3.19 18.59 15.54
CA ASP A 62 3.55 17.65 16.59
C ASP A 62 4.36 18.34 17.71
N LEU A 63 5.25 19.28 17.37
CA LEU A 63 6.04 20.05 18.34
C LEU A 63 5.20 21.08 19.11
N ASP A 64 4.21 21.71 18.46
CA ASP A 64 3.26 22.63 19.07
C ASP A 64 2.33 21.89 20.05
N ASP A 65 1.86 20.70 19.68
CA ASP A 65 1.05 19.83 20.55
C ASP A 65 1.83 19.31 21.77
N MET A 66 3.17 19.23 21.67
CA MET A 66 4.07 18.92 22.78
C MET A 66 4.43 20.15 23.64
N GLY A 67 3.97 21.35 23.29
CA GLY A 67 4.29 22.59 24.01
C GLY A 67 5.72 23.10 23.80
N LEU A 68 6.45 22.59 22.80
CA LEU A 68 7.84 22.96 22.53
C LEU A 68 7.97 24.22 21.69
N ILE A 69 6.99 24.46 20.82
CA ILE A 69 6.85 25.68 20.05
C ILE A 69 5.43 26.21 20.20
N SER A 70 5.20 27.45 19.77
CA SER A 70 3.86 28.05 19.73
C SER A 70 3.54 28.44 18.29
N ILE A 71 2.52 27.81 17.72
CA ILE A 71 2.02 28.10 16.38
C ILE A 71 0.67 28.83 16.48
N TYR A 72 0.54 29.93 15.74
CA TYR A 72 -0.73 30.65 15.68
C TYR A 72 -1.83 29.81 15.03
N ALA A 73 -3.08 29.99 15.46
CA ALA A 73 -4.22 29.21 14.97
C ALA A 73 -4.36 29.24 13.42
N SER A 74 -4.07 30.38 12.78
CA SER A 74 -4.09 30.52 11.31
C SER A 74 -3.01 29.66 10.64
N GLN A 75 -1.79 29.66 11.18
CA GLN A 75 -0.68 28.83 10.69
C GLN A 75 -0.98 27.35 10.89
N ARG A 76 -1.53 26.97 12.04
CA ARG A 76 -1.95 25.60 12.34
C ARG A 76 -2.96 25.08 11.32
N SER A 77 -3.95 25.90 10.97
CA SER A 77 -4.95 25.57 9.95
C SER A 77 -4.31 25.32 8.57
N ILE A 78 -3.40 26.20 8.14
CA ILE A 78 -2.69 26.06 6.87
C ILE A 78 -1.83 24.79 6.83
N ILE A 79 -1.05 24.53 7.88
CA ILE A 79 -0.19 23.34 7.95
C ILE A 79 -1.04 22.07 7.92
N ASN A 80 -2.14 22.03 8.68
CA ASN A 80 -3.09 20.91 8.64
C ASN A 80 -3.67 20.69 7.24
N MET A 81 -4.10 21.76 6.57
CA MET A 81 -4.66 21.66 5.22
C MET A 81 -3.64 21.09 4.23
N ILE A 82 -2.40 21.58 4.25
CA ILE A 82 -1.32 21.12 3.37
C ILE A 82 -0.97 19.66 3.67
N GLY A 83 -0.73 19.32 4.95
CA GLY A 83 -0.37 17.98 5.38
C GLY A 83 -1.46 16.96 5.02
N ASN A 84 -2.73 17.27 5.28
CA ASN A 84 -3.85 16.40 4.93
C ASN A 84 -4.03 16.24 3.42
N SER A 85 -3.84 17.31 2.64
CA SER A 85 -3.92 17.23 1.18
C SER A 85 -2.84 16.30 0.61
N LEU A 86 -1.60 16.44 1.10
CA LEU A 86 -0.49 15.55 0.72
C LEU A 86 -0.77 14.10 1.12
N PHE A 87 -1.26 13.88 2.34
CA PHE A 87 -1.61 12.55 2.83
C PHE A 87 -2.73 11.91 2.00
N MET A 88 -3.76 12.68 1.63
CA MET A 88 -4.85 12.22 0.79
C MET A 88 -4.37 11.85 -0.62
N ILE A 89 -3.53 12.69 -1.24
CA ILE A 89 -2.90 12.36 -2.53
C ILE A 89 -2.10 11.06 -2.41
N GLY A 90 -1.32 10.90 -1.33
CA GLY A 90 -0.57 9.69 -1.05
C GLY A 90 -1.47 8.45 -0.94
N GLY A 91 -2.59 8.57 -0.21
CA GLY A 91 -3.59 7.51 -0.07
C GLY A 91 -4.24 7.12 -1.40
N VAL A 92 -4.61 8.09 -2.23
CA VAL A 92 -5.17 7.83 -3.57
C VAL A 92 -4.17 7.07 -4.44
N LEU A 93 -2.91 7.50 -4.47
CA LEU A 93 -1.85 6.80 -5.21
C LEU A 93 -1.64 5.38 -4.70
N PHE A 94 -1.69 5.17 -3.38
CA PHE A 94 -1.57 3.85 -2.79
C PHE A 94 -2.70 2.92 -3.25
N ILE A 95 -3.95 3.41 -3.23
CA ILE A 95 -5.12 2.67 -3.73
C ILE A 95 -4.98 2.35 -5.22
N LEU A 96 -4.53 3.31 -6.04
CA LEU A 96 -4.30 3.09 -7.48
C LEU A 96 -3.25 2.00 -7.74
N GLY A 97 -2.20 1.94 -6.91
CA GLY A 97 -1.25 0.85 -6.90
C GLY A 97 -1.95 -0.50 -6.71
N TRP A 98 -2.71 -0.65 -5.63
CA TRP A 98 -3.44 -1.89 -5.35
C TRP A 98 -4.41 -2.30 -6.46
N VAL A 99 -5.16 -1.35 -7.01
CA VAL A 99 -6.04 -1.59 -8.17
C VAL A 99 -5.24 -2.13 -9.36
N HIS A 100 -4.02 -1.64 -9.59
CA HIS A 100 -3.17 -2.12 -10.67
C HIS A 100 -2.71 -3.57 -10.45
N ILE A 101 -2.37 -3.96 -9.21
CA ILE A 101 -2.08 -5.36 -8.88
C ILE A 101 -3.28 -6.25 -9.17
N LEU A 102 -4.47 -5.88 -8.65
CA LEU A 102 -5.67 -6.69 -8.80
C LEU A 102 -6.01 -6.91 -10.27
N LYS A 103 -5.96 -5.84 -11.08
CA LYS A 103 -6.15 -5.94 -12.54
C LYS A 103 -5.13 -6.88 -13.19
N THR A 104 -3.86 -6.80 -12.78
CA THR A 104 -2.79 -7.64 -13.34
C THR A 104 -2.92 -9.11 -12.92
N LEU A 105 -3.41 -9.39 -11.72
CA LEU A 105 -3.68 -10.74 -11.24
C LEU A 105 -4.88 -11.35 -11.96
N ILE A 106 -6.00 -10.64 -12.04
CA ILE A 106 -7.21 -11.11 -12.74
C ILE A 106 -6.92 -11.35 -14.23
N ALA A 107 -6.07 -10.54 -14.86
CA ALA A 107 -5.69 -10.76 -16.26
C ALA A 107 -4.78 -11.98 -16.50
N LYS A 108 -4.12 -12.51 -15.45
CA LYS A 108 -3.15 -13.61 -15.55
C LYS A 108 -3.70 -14.96 -15.07
N TYR A 109 -4.68 -14.91 -14.18
CA TYR A 109 -5.30 -16.06 -13.55
C TYR A 109 -6.78 -16.02 -13.87
N GLU A 110 -7.28 -17.04 -14.59
CA GLU A 110 -8.71 -17.28 -14.60
C GLU A 110 -9.12 -17.70 -13.18
N LEU A 111 -10.09 -16.99 -12.62
CA LEU A 111 -10.78 -17.42 -11.42
C LEU A 111 -11.67 -18.58 -11.86
N ILE A 112 -11.17 -19.80 -11.71
CA ILE A 112 -11.97 -21.00 -11.94
C ILE A 112 -12.73 -21.24 -10.63
N PRO A 113 -14.06 -21.05 -10.58
CA PRO A 113 -14.83 -21.48 -9.42
C PRO A 113 -14.75 -23.01 -9.37
N ILE A 114 -14.15 -23.55 -8.32
CA ILE A 114 -14.18 -24.98 -8.06
C ILE A 114 -15.40 -25.22 -7.17
N VAL A 115 -16.37 -25.93 -7.70
CA VAL A 115 -17.43 -26.53 -6.89
C VAL A 115 -16.87 -27.88 -6.46
N GLU A 116 -16.34 -27.95 -5.23
CA GLU A 116 -15.99 -29.25 -4.63
C GLU A 116 -17.31 -29.97 -4.33
N PHE A 117 -17.65 -30.95 -5.17
CA PHE A 117 -18.68 -31.92 -4.81
C PHE A 117 -18.01 -33.00 -3.96
N GLU A 118 -18.12 -32.86 -2.65
CA GLU A 118 -17.73 -33.90 -1.72
C GLU A 118 -18.71 -35.09 -1.91
N SER A 119 -18.16 -36.26 -2.25
CA SER A 119 -18.96 -37.46 -2.51
C SER A 119 -19.52 -38.01 -1.20
N GLU A 120 -20.85 -37.95 -1.13
CA GLU A 120 -21.79 -38.68 -0.27
C GLU A 120 -21.72 -38.47 1.26
N ASP A 121 -22.86 -37.96 1.74
CA ASP A 121 -23.39 -38.02 3.10
C ASP A 121 -22.74 -37.15 4.17
N THR A 122 -22.96 -35.83 4.11
CA THR A 122 -23.55 -35.00 5.19
C THR A 122 -23.69 -33.55 4.67
N TYR A 123 -24.88 -32.95 4.83
CA TYR A 123 -25.10 -31.54 4.46
C TYR A 123 -24.35 -30.60 5.43
N GLU A 124 -23.13 -30.19 5.07
CA GLU A 124 -22.47 -29.04 5.69
C GLU A 124 -22.09 -27.98 4.64
N GLU A 125 -22.03 -26.73 5.11
CA GLU A 125 -22.02 -25.50 4.33
C GLU A 125 -20.92 -25.44 3.25
N ILE A 126 -21.33 -25.07 2.03
CA ILE A 126 -20.45 -24.86 0.88
C ILE A 126 -19.49 -23.70 1.16
N LEU A 127 -18.21 -24.00 1.34
CA LEU A 127 -17.16 -23.00 1.50
C LEU A 127 -16.60 -22.63 0.11
N LEU A 128 -17.07 -21.51 -0.44
CA LEU A 128 -16.60 -20.99 -1.74
C LEU A 128 -15.11 -20.65 -1.68
N GLY A 129 -14.28 -21.53 -2.26
CA GLY A 129 -12.84 -21.32 -2.42
C GLY A 129 -12.48 -20.79 -3.82
N PHE A 130 -11.50 -19.89 -3.91
CA PHE A 130 -10.90 -19.45 -5.18
C PHE A 130 -9.47 -19.97 -5.28
N ILE A 131 -9.16 -20.74 -6.33
CA ILE A 131 -7.79 -21.15 -6.66
C ILE A 131 -7.28 -20.33 -7.86
N PHE A 132 -6.08 -19.77 -7.73
CA PHE A 132 -5.40 -19.03 -8.80
C PHE A 132 -4.63 -20.00 -9.71
N VAL A 133 -5.17 -20.33 -10.89
CA VAL A 133 -4.50 -21.20 -11.88
C VAL A 133 -3.82 -20.38 -12.98
N LYS A 134 -2.55 -20.70 -13.27
CA LYS A 134 -1.74 -20.03 -14.30
C LYS A 134 -2.22 -20.47 -15.70
N LEU A 135 -2.53 -19.52 -16.60
CA LEU A 135 -3.13 -19.77 -17.92
C LEU A 135 -2.49 -20.89 -18.76
N LYS A 136 -1.15 -21.08 -18.70
CA LYS A 136 -0.46 -22.16 -19.42
C LYS A 136 -0.83 -23.58 -18.94
N ASN A 137 -1.33 -23.71 -17.72
CA ASN A 137 -1.69 -25.00 -17.10
C ASN A 137 -3.20 -25.25 -17.11
N ALA A 138 -4.03 -24.26 -17.49
CA ALA A 138 -5.48 -24.42 -17.54
C ALA A 138 -5.89 -25.46 -18.59
N THR A 139 -5.20 -25.53 -19.73
CA THR A 139 -5.48 -26.51 -20.79
C THR A 139 -5.20 -27.97 -20.38
N LEU A 140 -4.30 -28.20 -19.42
CA LEU A 140 -3.97 -29.55 -18.94
C LEU A 140 -5.00 -30.10 -17.95
N LEU A 141 -5.76 -29.24 -17.27
CA LEU A 141 -6.82 -29.65 -16.34
C LEU A 141 -8.11 -30.08 -17.08
N PHE A 142 -8.46 -29.41 -18.18
CA PHE A 142 -9.64 -29.77 -18.99
C PHE A 142 -9.39 -30.89 -20.02
N SER A 143 -8.15 -31.39 -20.15
CA SER A 143 -7.81 -32.52 -21.03
C SER A 143 -7.81 -33.87 -20.32
N ASN A 144 -7.96 -33.89 -18.99
CA ASN A 144 -7.99 -35.10 -18.17
C ASN A 144 -9.39 -35.39 -17.56
N TYR A 145 -10.41 -34.68 -18.04
CA TYR A 145 -11.83 -34.97 -17.80
C TYR A 145 -12.54 -35.18 -19.14
#